data_AF-A0A3M6VF99-F1
#
_entry.id   AF-A0A3M6VF99-F1
#
_cell.length_a   1.000
_cell.length_b   1.000
_cell.length_c   1.000
_cell.angle_alpha   90.00
_cell.angle_beta   90.00
_cell.angle_gamma   90.00
#
_symmetry.space_group_name_H-M   'P 1'
#
loop_
_entity.id
_entity.type
_entity.pdbx_description
1 polymer ?
#
loop_
_entity_poly.entity_id
_entity_poly.type
_entity_poly.pdbx_seq_one_letter_code
_entity_poly.pdbx_strand_id
1 'polypeptide(L)'
;MIIEDALAVQKAGAFAVVIECVPSPVAKAVTKMLKIPTIGIGAGPETDGQVLVFHDLLGMLQHPHHAQFVPKFCKQYADVGKQIRIGLENYRDDVENGRFSNEAFSPYKMSEEETQKLHDMVAKEYNQENSDGNDDVMHSEVTKVY
;
A
#
# COMPACT_ATOMS: atom_id res chain seq x y z
N MET A 1 -37.75 6.31 -3.99
CA MET A 1 -37.42 4.92 -4.42
C MET A 1 -36.20 4.97 -5.32
N ILE A 2 -35.36 3.93 -5.39
CA ILE A 2 -34.11 3.96 -6.18
C ILE A 2 -34.30 4.36 -7.65
N ILE A 3 -35.44 4.01 -8.25
CA ILE A 3 -35.79 4.40 -9.62
C ILE A 3 -35.98 5.92 -9.73
N GLU A 4 -36.67 6.54 -8.77
CA GLU A 4 -36.91 7.99 -8.73
C GLU A 4 -35.59 8.73 -8.53
N ASP A 5 -34.73 8.22 -7.64
CA ASP A 5 -33.43 8.80 -7.34
C ASP A 5 -32.53 8.76 -8.60
N ALA A 6 -32.50 7.62 -9.29
CA ALA A 6 -31.76 7.43 -10.53
C ALA A 6 -32.25 8.38 -11.67
N LEU A 7 -33.56 8.56 -11.80
CA LEU A 7 -34.14 9.51 -12.75
C LEU A 7 -33.82 10.97 -12.38
N ALA A 8 -33.83 11.29 -11.08
CA ALA A 8 -33.54 12.63 -10.59
C ALA A 8 -32.08 13.02 -10.89
N VAL A 9 -31.11 12.14 -10.62
CA VAL A 9 -29.69 12.43 -10.93
C VAL A 9 -29.44 12.50 -12.44
N GLN A 10 -30.11 11.68 -13.25
CA GLN A 10 -30.06 11.82 -14.71
C GLN A 10 -30.61 13.18 -15.16
N LYS A 11 -31.77 13.61 -14.63
CA LYS A 11 -32.36 14.92 -14.95
C LYS A 11 -31.45 16.08 -14.53
N ALA A 12 -30.69 15.91 -13.44
CA ALA A 12 -29.68 16.86 -12.99
C ALA A 12 -28.43 16.92 -13.89
N GLY A 13 -28.30 16.03 -14.89
CA GLY A 13 -27.22 16.04 -15.86
C GLY A 13 -26.11 15.03 -15.58
N ALA A 14 -26.32 14.04 -14.69
CA ALA A 14 -25.39 12.94 -14.53
C ALA A 14 -25.18 12.22 -15.87
N PHE A 15 -23.92 11.90 -16.22
CA PHE A 15 -23.60 11.20 -17.47
C PHE A 15 -23.65 9.68 -17.33
N ALA A 16 -23.63 9.16 -16.10
CA ALA A 16 -23.75 7.74 -15.73
C ALA A 16 -24.17 7.65 -14.24
N VAL A 17 -24.60 6.47 -13.79
CA VAL A 17 -24.94 6.22 -12.38
C VAL A 17 -24.39 4.87 -11.90
N VAL A 18 -23.88 4.83 -10.67
CA VAL A 18 -23.49 3.57 -10.02
C VAL A 18 -24.69 2.99 -9.26
N ILE A 19 -24.95 1.69 -9.45
CA ILE A 19 -25.97 0.94 -8.73
C ILE A 19 -25.24 -0.05 -7.82
N GLU A 20 -25.35 0.15 -6.51
CA GLU A 20 -24.60 -0.61 -5.50
C GLU A 20 -25.55 -1.43 -4.60
N CYS A 21 -25.23 -2.72 -4.41
CA CYS A 21 -25.93 -3.60 -3.46
C CYS A 21 -27.46 -3.66 -3.66
N VAL A 22 -27.90 -3.72 -4.92
CA VAL A 22 -29.32 -3.72 -5.30
C VAL A 22 -29.71 -5.07 -5.90
N PRO A 23 -30.90 -5.62 -5.57
CA PRO A 23 -31.37 -6.85 -6.21
C PRO A 23 -31.39 -6.75 -7.74
N SER A 24 -30.87 -7.78 -8.42
CA SER A 24 -30.73 -7.81 -9.88
C SER A 24 -32.00 -7.40 -10.67
N PRO A 25 -33.24 -7.83 -10.30
CA PRO A 25 -34.44 -7.37 -11.00
C PRO A 25 -34.68 -5.86 -10.92
N VAL A 26 -34.31 -5.23 -9.79
CA VAL A 26 -34.44 -3.77 -9.59
C VAL A 26 -33.39 -3.04 -10.42
N ALA A 27 -32.13 -3.48 -10.37
CA ALA A 27 -31.07 -2.90 -11.18
C ALA A 27 -31.39 -2.98 -12.69
N LYS A 28 -31.88 -4.14 -13.16
CA LYS A 28 -32.35 -4.33 -14.54
C LYS A 28 -33.46 -3.34 -14.93
N ALA A 29 -34.42 -3.09 -14.02
CA ALA A 29 -35.49 -2.13 -14.27
C ALA A 29 -34.93 -0.70 -14.39
N VAL A 30 -34.02 -0.30 -13.49
CA VAL A 30 -33.36 1.01 -13.55
C VAL A 30 -32.58 1.18 -14.85
N THR A 31 -31.73 0.20 -15.22
CA THR A 31 -30.94 0.24 -16.48
C THR A 31 -31.83 0.43 -17.70
N LYS A 32 -32.97 -0.27 -17.78
CA LYS A 32 -33.91 -0.12 -18.91
C LYS A 32 -34.61 1.24 -18.97
N MET A 33 -34.73 1.95 -17.84
CA MET A 33 -35.44 3.23 -17.76
C MET A 33 -34.53 4.43 -18.00
N LEU A 34 -33.25 4.32 -17.65
CA LEU A 34 -32.30 5.40 -17.86
C LEU A 34 -31.84 5.44 -19.32
N LYS A 35 -31.46 6.65 -19.75
CA LYS A 35 -30.79 6.93 -21.02
C LYS A 35 -29.27 6.98 -20.86
N ILE A 36 -28.80 7.15 -19.63
CA ILE A 36 -27.38 7.18 -19.27
C ILE A 36 -26.91 5.80 -18.80
N PRO A 37 -25.62 5.44 -18.98
CA PRO A 37 -25.10 4.15 -18.56
C PRO A 37 -25.25 3.90 -17.05
N THR A 38 -25.57 2.66 -16.70
CA THR A 38 -25.52 2.15 -15.33
C THR A 38 -24.28 1.31 -15.08
N ILE A 39 -23.61 1.52 -13.94
CA ILE A 39 -22.42 0.76 -13.52
C ILE A 39 -22.76 -0.02 -12.26
N GLY A 40 -22.76 -1.35 -12.34
CA GLY A 40 -23.13 -2.21 -11.23
C GLY A 40 -21.96 -2.57 -10.31
N ILE A 41 -22.21 -2.59 -9.00
CA ILE A 41 -21.37 -3.28 -8.00
C ILE A 41 -22.28 -4.03 -7.04
N GLY A 42 -22.31 -5.36 -7.15
CA GLY A 42 -23.32 -6.16 -6.45
C GLY A 42 -24.76 -5.88 -6.89
N ALA A 43 -24.96 -5.43 -8.13
CA ALA A 43 -26.27 -5.13 -8.72
C ALA A 43 -26.73 -6.15 -9.78
N GLY A 44 -26.03 -7.28 -9.90
CA GLY A 44 -26.28 -8.29 -10.93
C GLY A 44 -25.72 -7.88 -12.31
N PRO A 45 -25.91 -8.75 -13.32
CA PRO A 45 -25.24 -8.61 -14.62
C PRO A 45 -25.95 -7.69 -15.62
N GLU A 46 -27.09 -7.11 -15.25
CA GLU A 46 -28.00 -6.40 -16.19
C GLU A 46 -27.82 -4.87 -16.14
N THR A 47 -26.69 -4.41 -15.62
CA THR A 47 -26.21 -3.02 -15.77
C THR A 47 -25.31 -2.92 -17.00
N ASP A 48 -25.15 -1.72 -17.56
CA ASP A 48 -24.37 -1.50 -18.80
C ASP A 48 -22.86 -1.75 -18.60
N GLY A 49 -22.37 -1.52 -17.38
CA GLY A 49 -21.00 -1.81 -16.96
C GLY A 49 -20.94 -2.37 -15.55
N GLN A 50 -19.72 -2.72 -15.12
CA GLN A 50 -19.44 -3.28 -13.79
C GLN A 50 -18.24 -2.56 -13.17
N VAL A 51 -18.24 -2.45 -11.84
CA VAL A 51 -17.11 -1.94 -11.06
C VAL A 51 -16.88 -2.82 -9.84
N LEU A 52 -15.62 -3.02 -9.49
CA LEU A 52 -15.18 -3.68 -8.27
C LEU A 52 -14.02 -2.87 -7.66
N VAL A 53 -13.84 -2.97 -6.35
CA VAL A 53 -12.69 -2.39 -5.67
C VAL A 53 -11.46 -3.23 -6.01
N PHE A 54 -10.40 -2.57 -6.49
CA PHE A 54 -9.14 -3.21 -6.90
C PHE A 54 -8.56 -4.14 -5.84
N HIS A 55 -8.56 -3.72 -4.57
CA HIS A 55 -8.04 -4.50 -3.45
C HIS A 55 -8.82 -5.80 -3.21
N ASP A 56 -10.15 -5.76 -3.32
CA ASP A 56 -11.02 -6.93 -3.15
C ASP A 56 -10.86 -7.88 -4.34
N LEU A 57 -10.82 -7.32 -5.55
CA LEU A 57 -10.64 -8.05 -6.81
C LEU A 57 -9.31 -8.81 -6.82
N LEU A 58 -8.22 -8.22 -6.31
CA LEU A 58 -6.90 -8.82 -6.26
C LEU A 58 -6.58 -9.57 -4.95
N GLY A 59 -7.52 -9.62 -4.00
CA GLY A 59 -7.31 -10.29 -2.73
C GLY A 59 -6.13 -9.72 -1.94
N MET A 60 -5.96 -8.39 -1.94
CA MET A 60 -4.84 -7.72 -1.26
C MET A 60 -4.99 -7.71 0.27
N LEU A 61 -6.23 -7.66 0.76
CA LEU A 61 -6.53 -7.60 2.19
C LEU A 61 -6.58 -9.01 2.78
N GLN A 62 -5.42 -9.50 3.25
CA GLN A 62 -5.29 -10.76 3.97
C GLN A 62 -4.65 -10.56 5.34
N HIS A 63 -5.37 -9.92 6.26
CA HIS A 63 -4.99 -10.03 7.66
C HIS A 63 -5.59 -11.32 8.24
N PRO A 64 -4.87 -12.12 9.05
CA PRO A 64 -5.41 -13.34 9.66
C PRO A 64 -6.71 -13.11 10.47
N HIS A 65 -6.90 -11.88 10.96
CA HIS A 65 -8.12 -11.45 11.68
C HIS A 65 -9.19 -10.78 10.78
N HIS A 66 -8.91 -10.56 9.49
CA HIS A 66 -9.82 -9.94 8.51
C HIS A 66 -9.99 -10.74 7.20
N ALA A 67 -9.36 -11.92 7.09
CA ALA A 67 -9.32 -12.76 5.88
C ALA A 67 -10.69 -13.26 5.38
N GLN A 68 -11.78 -12.94 6.07
CA GLN A 68 -13.13 -13.40 5.73
C GLN A 68 -14.03 -12.33 5.12
N PHE A 69 -13.57 -11.08 4.95
CA PHE A 69 -14.43 -10.03 4.40
C PHE A 69 -14.20 -9.80 2.91
N VAL A 70 -14.34 -10.85 2.10
CA VAL A 70 -14.58 -10.66 0.66
C VAL A 70 -16.07 -10.41 0.50
N PRO A 71 -16.51 -9.24 -0.02
CA PRO A 71 -17.93 -9.01 -0.26
C PRO A 71 -18.51 -10.11 -1.15
N LYS A 72 -19.72 -10.60 -0.84
CA LYS A 72 -20.34 -11.74 -1.56
C LYS A 72 -20.47 -11.53 -3.08
N PHE A 73 -20.48 -10.26 -3.52
CA PHE A 73 -20.56 -9.89 -4.93
C PHE A 73 -19.19 -9.78 -5.62
N CYS A 74 -18.09 -9.82 -4.87
CA CYS A 74 -16.75 -9.70 -5.41
C CYS A 74 -16.16 -11.08 -5.70
N LYS A 75 -15.86 -11.33 -6.98
CA LYS A 75 -15.03 -12.46 -7.38
C LYS A 75 -13.57 -12.07 -7.21
N GLN A 76 -12.81 -12.85 -6.46
CA GLN A 76 -11.35 -12.69 -6.42
C GLN A 76 -10.73 -13.28 -7.69
N TYR A 77 -9.84 -12.49 -8.32
CA TYR A 77 -9.09 -12.86 -9.51
C TYR A 77 -7.62 -13.18 -9.21
N ALA A 78 -7.12 -12.79 -8.04
CA ALA A 78 -5.77 -13.08 -7.59
C ALA A 78 -5.70 -13.18 -6.06
N ASP A 79 -4.57 -13.68 -5.58
CA ASP A 79 -4.18 -13.74 -4.17
C ASP A 79 -2.90 -12.91 -3.98
N VAL A 80 -3.02 -11.59 -4.14
CA VAL A 80 -1.87 -10.67 -4.07
C VAL A 80 -1.46 -10.43 -2.62
N GLY A 81 -2.40 -10.47 -1.68
CA GLY A 81 -2.12 -10.31 -0.24
C GLY A 81 -1.08 -11.31 0.27
N LYS A 82 -1.12 -12.56 -0.19
CA LYS A 82 -0.11 -13.56 0.14
C LYS A 82 1.29 -13.17 -0.32
N GLN A 83 1.44 -12.64 -1.54
CA GLN A 83 2.74 -12.24 -2.08
C GLN A 83 3.29 -11.00 -1.37
N ILE A 84 2.41 -10.04 -1.04
CA ILE A 84 2.77 -8.88 -0.22
C ILE A 84 3.34 -9.34 1.12
N ARG A 85 2.63 -10.24 1.82
CA ARG A 85 3.08 -10.77 3.11
C ARG A 85 4.46 -11.44 3.03
N ILE A 86 4.66 -12.31 2.03
CA ILE A 86 5.94 -12.99 1.81
C ILE A 86 7.06 -11.97 1.58
N GLY A 87 6.84 -10.95 0.75
CA GLY A 87 7.83 -9.92 0.48
C GLY A 87 8.22 -9.12 1.74
N LEU A 88 7.23 -8.78 2.57
CA LEU A 88 7.46 -8.07 3.83
C LEU A 88 8.17 -8.94 4.88
N GLU A 89 7.83 -10.22 4.97
CA GLU A 89 8.52 -11.18 5.85
C GLU A 89 9.99 -11.35 5.44
N ASN A 90 10.25 -11.53 4.14
CA ASN A 90 11.62 -11.64 3.63
C ASN A 90 12.43 -10.37 3.88
N TYR A 91 11.82 -9.19 3.66
CA TYR A 91 12.48 -7.91 3.94
C TYR A 91 12.83 -7.76 5.42
N ARG A 92 11.89 -8.07 6.33
CA ARG A 92 12.14 -8.07 7.77
C ARG A 92 13.32 -8.99 8.11
N ASP A 93 13.28 -10.23 7.62
CA ASP A 93 14.33 -11.21 7.89
C ASP A 93 15.69 -10.75 7.35
N ASP A 94 15.73 -10.10 6.19
CA ASP A 94 16.96 -9.54 5.64
C ASP A 94 17.53 -8.40 6.49
N VAL A 95 16.67 -7.53 7.04
CA VAL A 95 17.08 -6.45 7.94
C VAL A 95 17.57 -6.99 9.28
N GLU A 96 16.80 -7.88 9.91
CA GLU A 96 17.12 -8.43 11.24
C GLU A 96 18.42 -9.27 11.23
N ASN A 97 18.73 -9.91 10.09
CA ASN A 97 19.94 -10.71 9.92
C ASN A 97 21.09 -9.96 9.20
N GLY A 98 20.95 -8.65 8.96
CA GLY A 98 21.99 -7.82 8.33
C GLY A 98 22.31 -8.19 6.87
N ARG A 99 21.41 -8.92 6.19
CA ARG A 99 21.54 -9.19 4.73
C ARG A 99 21.16 -7.97 3.90
N PHE A 100 20.30 -7.10 4.43
CA PHE A 100 19.94 -5.80 3.88
C PHE A 100 20.00 -4.70 4.95
N SER A 101 20.56 -3.52 4.70
CA SER A 101 21.27 -3.10 3.48
C SER A 101 22.71 -3.60 3.48
N ASN A 102 23.25 -3.96 2.31
CA ASN A 102 24.66 -4.34 2.12
C ASN A 102 25.31 -3.50 1.01
N GLU A 103 26.61 -3.68 0.75
CA GLU A 103 27.34 -2.85 -0.23
C GLU A 103 26.71 -2.81 -1.63
N ALA A 104 26.06 -3.90 -2.06
CA ALA A 104 25.39 -3.96 -3.37
C ALA A 104 24.17 -3.03 -3.45
N PHE A 105 23.56 -2.70 -2.31
CA PHE A 105 22.43 -1.77 -2.19
C PHE A 105 22.84 -0.38 -1.68
N SER A 106 24.15 -0.10 -1.64
CA SER A 106 24.73 1.20 -1.24
C SER A 106 25.49 1.85 -2.42
N PRO A 107 24.77 2.39 -3.42
CA PRO A 107 25.36 2.89 -4.66
C PRO A 107 26.06 4.24 -4.50
N TYR A 108 25.70 5.02 -3.47
CA TYR A 108 26.32 6.29 -3.19
C TYR A 108 27.69 6.06 -2.55
N LYS A 109 28.74 6.56 -3.20
CA LYS A 109 30.13 6.49 -2.73
C LYS A 109 30.62 7.90 -2.40
N MET A 110 31.52 7.98 -1.46
CA MET A 110 32.20 9.22 -1.05
C MET A 110 33.64 9.17 -1.56
N SER A 111 34.20 10.33 -1.92
CA SER A 111 35.63 10.40 -2.25
C SER A 111 36.48 10.12 -1.02
N GLU A 112 37.72 9.67 -1.21
CA GLU A 112 38.65 9.45 -0.10
C GLU A 112 38.89 10.74 0.72
N GLU A 113 38.96 11.89 0.04
CA GLU A 113 39.12 13.20 0.69
C GLU A 113 37.92 13.55 1.59
N GLU A 114 36.70 13.37 1.10
CA GLU A 114 35.49 13.64 1.88
C GLU A 114 35.32 12.63 3.02
N THR A 115 35.75 11.38 2.80
CA THR A 115 35.74 10.33 3.83
C THR A 115 36.67 10.71 4.98
N GLN A 116 37.87 11.19 4.67
CA GLN A 116 38.81 11.64 5.69
C GLN A 116 38.27 12.86 6.44
N LYS A 117 37.69 13.85 5.73
CA LYS A 117 37.06 15.02 6.38
C LYS A 117 35.94 14.60 7.33
N LEU A 118 35.10 13.64 6.94
CA LEU A 118 34.06 13.10 7.80
C LEU A 118 34.66 12.47 9.06
N HIS A 119 35.68 11.64 8.93
CA HIS A 119 36.37 11.02 10.07
C HIS A 119 36.93 12.05 11.04
N ASP A 120 37.59 13.10 10.53
CA ASP A 120 38.15 14.17 11.35
C ASP A 120 37.06 14.96 12.10
N MET A 121 35.93 15.23 11.44
CA MET A 121 34.78 15.92 12.06
C MET A 121 34.14 15.10 13.18
N VAL A 122 33.90 13.80 12.94
CA VAL A 122 33.30 12.90 13.94
C VAL A 122 34.22 12.74 15.16
N ALA A 123 35.52 12.57 14.94
CA ALA A 123 36.50 12.46 16.03
C ALA A 123 36.56 13.72 16.90
N LYS A 124 36.42 14.91 16.30
CA LYS A 124 36.41 16.17 17.03
C LYS A 124 35.19 16.30 17.95
N GLU A 125 34.00 15.95 17.45
CA GLU A 125 32.75 16.07 18.22
C GLU A 125 32.70 15.07 19.39
N TYR A 126 33.10 13.81 19.14
CA TYR A 126 33.14 12.76 20.17
C TYR A 126 34.10 13.11 21.32
N ASN A 127 35.23 13.73 21.02
CA ASN A 127 36.21 14.16 22.04
C ASN A 127 35.73 15.40 22.82
N GLN A 128 34.87 16.24 22.23
CA GLN A 128 34.27 17.37 22.94
C GLN A 128 33.18 16.90 23.92
N GLU A 129 32.34 15.94 23.54
CA GLU A 129 31.32 15.38 24.45
C GLU A 129 31.93 14.57 25.62
N ASN A 130 33.00 13.80 25.39
CA ASN A 130 33.67 13.05 26.47
C ASN A 130 34.52 13.93 27.40
N SER A 131 34.91 15.14 26.97
CA SER A 131 35.57 16.10 27.86
C SER A 131 34.65 16.71 28.93
N ASP A 132 33.32 16.53 28.78
CA ASP A 132 32.29 16.93 29.76
C ASP A 132 31.71 15.73 30.57
N GLY A 133 32.22 14.50 30.38
CA GLY A 133 31.67 13.32 31.06
C GLY A 133 32.50 12.04 31.00
N ASN A 134 33.38 11.88 32.00
CA ASN A 134 33.99 10.64 32.52
C ASN A 134 34.76 9.73 31.54
N ASP A 135 36.10 9.81 31.64
CA ASP A 135 37.08 8.92 31.03
C ASP A 135 36.88 7.47 31.46
N ASP A 136 36.36 6.61 30.57
CA ASP A 136 36.88 5.27 30.36
C ASP A 136 36.18 4.57 29.18
N VAL A 137 36.99 3.78 28.45
CA VAL A 137 36.63 2.70 27.49
C VAL A 137 36.82 2.99 25.97
N MET A 138 37.95 2.44 25.49
CA MET A 138 38.19 1.74 24.20
C MET A 138 38.43 2.55 22.91
N HIS A 139 39.70 2.87 22.73
CA HIS A 139 40.35 3.44 21.55
C HIS A 139 40.41 2.53 20.28
N SER A 140 39.60 1.48 20.13
CA SER A 140 39.79 0.53 19.01
C SER A 140 38.53 0.00 18.29
N GLU A 141 37.32 0.40 18.67
CA GLU A 141 36.10 -0.14 18.04
C GLU A 141 35.40 0.85 17.07
N VAL A 142 35.61 2.15 17.20
CA VAL A 142 34.90 3.16 16.39
C VAL A 142 35.30 3.13 14.91
N THR A 143 36.51 2.69 14.58
CA THR A 143 37.01 2.57 13.20
C THR A 143 36.52 1.31 12.47
N LYS A 144 35.79 0.40 13.14
CA LYS A 144 35.31 -0.86 12.53
C LYS A 144 33.82 -0.83 12.15
N VAL A 145 33.12 0.25 12.45
CA VAL A 145 31.66 0.37 12.23
C VAL A 145 31.32 1.22 11.00
N TYR A 146 32.32 1.84 10.37
CA TYR A 146 32.21 2.59 9.13
C TYR A 146 33.25 2.13 8.11
#